data_AF-A0A1Q6X4K7-F1
#
_entry.id   AF-A0A1Q6X4K7-F1
#
_cell.length_a   1.000
_cell.length_b   1.000
_cell.length_c   1.000
_cell.angle_alpha   90.00
_cell.angle_beta   90.00
_cell.angle_gamma   90.00
#
_symmetry.space_group_name_H-M   'P 1'
#
loop_
_entity.id
_entity.type
_entity.pdbx_description
1 polymer ?
#
loop_
_entity_poly.entity_id
_entity_poly.type
_entity_poly.pdbx_seq_one_letter_code
_entity_poly.pdbx_strand_id
1 'polypeptide(L)'
;MAQGDSILLVSPQGKTLLVDAGGLPYWMHSDFDIGEDVVSPYLWSRGIHRLDAVAVTHAHSDHMGGMAAVLANFHPRELWLGAESRSPELQKLLEDANHLDVVVIHRKAGDSIELGGSTVRILAPTFNLATNTLRKNDDSLVMKISFGQTSALLEGDAERGRKK
;
A
#
# COMPACT_ATOMS: atom_id res chain seq x y z
N MET A 1 -11.33 -18.00 4.83
CA MET A 1 -11.42 -16.77 4.03
C MET A 1 -10.03 -16.17 4.04
N ALA A 2 -9.34 -16.10 2.91
CA ALA A 2 -8.09 -15.34 2.81
C ALA A 2 -8.48 -13.86 2.80
N GLN A 3 -8.04 -13.12 3.81
CA GLN A 3 -8.30 -11.69 3.95
C GLN A 3 -7.02 -11.02 3.47
N GLY A 4 -7.09 -10.35 2.33
CA GLY A 4 -5.97 -9.67 1.71
C GLY A 4 -6.51 -8.79 0.61
N ASP A 5 -6.59 -7.50 0.89
CA ASP A 5 -7.06 -6.51 -0.08
C ASP A 5 -5.94 -6.20 -1.10
N SER A 6 -6.32 -5.97 -2.35
CA SER A 6 -5.45 -5.36 -3.35
C SER A 6 -6.28 -4.55 -4.32
N ILE A 7 -5.97 -3.26 -4.43
CA ILE A 7 -6.71 -2.30 -5.23
C ILE A 7 -5.77 -1.65 -6.23
N LEU A 8 -6.02 -1.86 -7.52
CA LEU A 8 -5.32 -1.15 -8.59
C LEU A 8 -6.08 0.11 -8.98
N LEU A 9 -5.39 1.24 -8.91
CA LEU A 9 -5.83 2.51 -9.49
C LEU A 9 -5.02 2.80 -10.76
N VAL A 10 -5.73 3.07 -11.85
CA VAL A 10 -5.16 3.57 -13.11
C VAL A 10 -5.75 4.94 -13.40
N SER A 11 -4.89 5.96 -13.46
CA SER A 11 -5.31 7.33 -13.69
C SER A 11 -5.66 7.58 -15.17
N PRO A 12 -6.35 8.68 -15.50
CA PRO A 12 -6.67 9.03 -16.89
C PRO A 12 -5.45 9.23 -17.80
N GLN A 13 -4.28 9.55 -17.24
CA GLN A 13 -3.01 9.62 -17.99
C GLN A 13 -2.19 8.32 -17.90
N GLY A 14 -2.78 7.23 -17.41
CA GLY A 14 -2.13 5.92 -17.33
C GLY A 14 -1.16 5.76 -16.15
N LYS A 15 -1.18 6.68 -15.17
CA LYS A 15 -0.39 6.54 -13.95
C LYS A 15 -1.00 5.47 -13.05
N THR A 16 -0.15 4.67 -12.41
CA THR A 16 -0.60 3.48 -11.67
C THR A 16 -0.23 3.54 -10.19
N LEU A 17 -1.20 3.19 -9.35
CA LEU A 17 -1.01 2.98 -7.91
C LEU A 17 -1.65 1.65 -7.54
N LEU A 18 -0.85 0.72 -7.00
CA LEU A 18 -1.39 -0.48 -6.35
C LEU A 18 -1.44 -0.25 -4.84
N VAL A 19 -2.59 -0.45 -4.23
CA VAL A 19 -2.80 -0.35 -2.79
C VAL A 19 -2.99 -1.75 -2.24
N ASP A 20 -2.06 -2.17 -1.39
CA ASP A 20 -1.91 -3.52 -0.86
C ASP A 20 -1.75 -4.60 -1.95
N ALA A 21 -1.20 -5.74 -1.55
CA ALA A 21 -0.96 -6.87 -2.45
C ALA A 21 -1.49 -8.19 -1.85
N GLY A 22 -2.38 -8.08 -0.87
CA GLY A 22 -2.89 -9.19 -0.07
C GLY A 22 -1.78 -10.04 0.57
N GLY A 23 -2.19 -11.17 1.13
CA GLY A 23 -1.30 -12.08 1.81
C GLY A 23 -2.07 -13.28 2.32
N LEU A 24 -1.34 -14.36 2.59
CA LEU A 24 -1.91 -15.49 3.31
C LEU A 24 -1.64 -15.31 4.80
N PRO A 25 -2.58 -15.71 5.68
CA PRO A 25 -2.30 -15.74 7.10
C PRO A 25 -1.10 -16.64 7.41
N TYR A 26 -0.25 -16.24 8.36
CA TYR A 26 1.02 -16.92 8.64
C TYR A 26 0.89 -18.42 8.97
N TRP A 27 -0.27 -18.83 9.49
CA TRP A 27 -0.56 -20.22 9.87
C TRP A 27 -0.92 -21.12 8.67
N MET A 28 -1.10 -20.55 7.48
CA MET A 28 -1.38 -21.30 6.27
C MET A 28 -0.06 -21.54 5.52
N HIS A 29 0.60 -22.65 5.81
CA HIS A 29 1.77 -23.08 5.06
C HIS A 29 1.36 -23.52 3.67
N SER A 30 1.66 -22.70 2.66
CA SER A 30 1.44 -22.99 1.25
C SER A 30 2.55 -22.34 0.45
N ASP A 31 2.96 -22.97 -0.65
CA ASP A 31 3.85 -22.36 -1.66
C ASP A 31 3.13 -21.28 -2.50
N PHE A 32 1.91 -20.89 -2.10
CA PHE A 32 1.06 -19.96 -2.84
C PHE A 32 1.35 -18.54 -2.38
N ASP A 33 1.81 -17.69 -3.29
CA ASP A 33 2.11 -16.29 -3.05
C ASP A 33 1.05 -15.43 -3.75
N ILE A 34 0.29 -14.64 -2.99
CA ILE A 34 -0.79 -13.82 -3.55
C ILE A 34 -0.25 -12.81 -4.57
N GLY A 35 0.95 -12.29 -4.34
CA GLY A 35 1.61 -11.36 -5.24
C GLY A 35 1.99 -12.02 -6.56
N GLU A 36 2.63 -13.20 -6.51
CA GLU A 36 3.09 -13.93 -7.69
C GLU A 36 1.96 -14.63 -8.43
N ASP A 37 1.04 -15.27 -7.72
CA ASP A 37 0.04 -16.18 -8.30
C ASP A 37 -1.30 -15.49 -8.63
N VAL A 38 -1.57 -14.32 -8.06
CA VAL A 38 -2.86 -13.61 -8.24
C VAL A 38 -2.67 -12.19 -8.77
N VAL A 39 -1.93 -11.35 -8.03
CA VAL A 39 -1.77 -9.94 -8.37
C VAL A 39 -0.96 -9.78 -9.66
N SER A 40 0.17 -10.46 -9.79
CA SER A 40 1.05 -10.33 -10.96
C SER A 40 0.35 -10.77 -12.27
N PRO A 41 -0.31 -11.93 -12.34
CA PRO A 41 -1.07 -12.35 -13.53
C PRO A 41 -2.18 -11.37 -13.90
N TYR A 42 -2.88 -10.81 -12.91
CA TYR A 42 -3.88 -9.78 -13.16
C TYR A 42 -3.24 -8.54 -13.80
N LEU A 43 -2.17 -7.99 -13.22
CA LEU A 43 -1.50 -6.80 -13.75
C LEU A 43 -0.95 -7.02 -15.17
N TRP A 44 -0.29 -8.16 -15.43
CA TRP A 44 0.19 -8.50 -16.78
C TRP A 44 -0.96 -8.65 -17.78
N SER A 45 -2.10 -9.24 -17.39
CA SER A 45 -3.29 -9.34 -18.25
C SER A 45 -3.86 -7.96 -18.65
N ARG A 46 -3.57 -6.91 -17.87
CA ARG A 46 -3.92 -5.52 -18.15
C ARG A 46 -2.83 -4.76 -18.93
N GLY A 47 -1.76 -5.45 -19.34
CA GLY A 47 -0.61 -4.86 -20.05
C GLY A 47 0.29 -4.00 -19.15
N ILE A 48 0.17 -4.12 -17.83
CA ILE A 48 0.99 -3.40 -16.87
C ILE A 48 2.26 -4.21 -16.64
N HIS A 49 3.41 -3.62 -16.98
CA HIS A 49 4.73 -4.21 -16.74
C HIS A 49 5.56 -3.40 -15.74
N ARG A 50 5.07 -2.21 -15.36
CA ARG A 50 5.68 -1.36 -14.36
C ARG A 50 4.60 -0.57 -13.63
N LEU A 51 4.80 -0.36 -12.33
CA LEU A 51 3.95 0.51 -11.52
C LEU A 51 4.62 1.87 -11.29
N ASP A 52 3.85 2.96 -11.16
CA ASP A 52 4.42 4.25 -10.73
C ASP A 52 4.62 4.23 -9.21
N ALA A 53 3.61 3.80 -8.46
CA ALA A 53 3.71 3.66 -7.02
C ALA A 53 3.00 2.40 -6.51
N VAL A 54 3.44 1.93 -5.35
CA VAL A 54 2.72 0.96 -4.52
C VAL A 54 2.53 1.56 -3.13
N ALA A 55 1.42 1.25 -2.47
CA ALA A 55 1.14 1.68 -1.10
C ALA A 55 0.79 0.47 -0.24
N VAL A 56 1.36 0.42 0.97
CA VAL A 56 0.97 -0.55 2.01
C VAL A 56 0.15 0.20 3.04
N THR A 57 -1.11 -0.21 3.21
CA THR A 57 -2.02 0.47 4.15
C THR A 57 -1.73 0.10 5.58
N HIS A 58 -1.47 -1.18 5.86
CA HIS A 58 -1.12 -1.66 7.19
C HIS A 58 0.09 -2.60 7.13
N ALA A 59 0.98 -2.47 8.11
CA ALA A 59 2.19 -3.30 8.19
C ALA A 59 1.92 -4.70 8.80
N HIS A 60 0.81 -5.33 8.44
CA HIS A 60 0.50 -6.72 8.80
C HIS A 60 0.76 -7.66 7.60
N SER A 61 1.14 -8.89 7.91
CA SER A 61 1.59 -9.88 6.93
C SER A 61 0.51 -10.31 5.93
N ASP A 62 -0.76 -10.18 6.28
CA ASP A 62 -1.93 -10.46 5.43
C ASP A 62 -2.24 -9.35 4.41
N HIS A 63 -1.66 -8.16 4.54
CA HIS A 63 -1.77 -7.08 3.54
C HIS A 63 -0.51 -6.91 2.67
N MET A 64 0.65 -7.26 3.24
CA MET A 64 1.96 -7.11 2.59
C MET A 64 2.50 -8.39 1.95
N GLY A 65 1.87 -9.54 2.20
CA GLY A 65 2.39 -10.85 1.82
C GLY A 65 2.79 -10.94 0.35
N GLY A 66 1.99 -10.40 -0.56
CA GLY A 66 2.29 -10.36 -2.00
C GLY A 66 3.19 -9.20 -2.45
N MET A 67 3.53 -8.26 -1.56
CA MET A 67 4.20 -7.01 -1.97
C MET A 67 5.64 -7.27 -2.44
N ALA A 68 6.34 -8.25 -1.86
CA ALA A 68 7.70 -8.60 -2.29
C ALA A 68 7.74 -9.05 -3.77
N ALA A 69 6.81 -9.92 -4.18
CA ALA A 69 6.67 -10.34 -5.58
C ALA A 69 6.30 -9.15 -6.48
N VAL A 70 5.41 -8.26 -6.02
CA VAL A 70 5.05 -7.05 -6.78
C VAL A 70 6.25 -6.13 -6.98
N LEU A 71 7.09 -5.90 -5.96
CA LEU A 71 8.31 -5.11 -6.11
C LEU A 71 9.24 -5.73 -7.15
N ALA A 72 9.49 -7.04 -7.05
CA ALA A 72 10.38 -7.78 -7.94
C ALA A 72 9.88 -7.84 -9.40
N ASN A 73 8.57 -7.95 -9.61
CA ASN A 73 8.00 -8.10 -10.96
C ASN A 73 7.76 -6.75 -11.66
N PHE A 74 7.32 -5.73 -10.92
CA PHE A 74 6.84 -4.47 -11.50
C PHE A 74 7.71 -3.25 -11.19
N HIS A 75 8.76 -3.37 -10.38
CA HIS A 75 9.76 -2.33 -10.15
C HIS A 75 9.16 -0.91 -9.99
N PRO A 76 8.26 -0.71 -9.00
CA PRO A 76 7.61 0.58 -8.80
C PRO A 76 8.63 1.68 -8.55
N ARG A 77 8.30 2.93 -8.88
CA ARG A 77 9.20 4.06 -8.57
C ARG A 77 9.17 4.38 -7.08
N GLU A 78 7.99 4.29 -6.48
CA GLU A 78 7.77 4.64 -5.08
C GLU A 78 7.06 3.52 -4.31
N LEU A 79 7.51 3.28 -3.08
CA LEU A 79 6.80 2.50 -2.05
C LEU A 79 6.31 3.46 -0.96
N TRP A 80 5.00 3.57 -0.81
CA TRP A 80 4.37 4.43 0.20
C TRP A 80 4.02 3.62 1.44
N LEU A 81 4.44 4.14 2.59
CA LEU A 81 4.18 3.57 3.90
C LEU A 81 3.48 4.60 4.79
N GLY A 82 2.58 4.14 5.65
CA GLY A 82 1.99 4.96 6.71
C GLY A 82 2.93 5.12 7.91
N ALA A 83 2.42 4.76 9.09
CA ALA A 83 3.17 4.85 10.33
C ALA A 83 4.37 3.90 10.34
N GLU A 84 5.43 4.28 11.07
CA GLU A 84 6.58 3.39 11.28
C GLU A 84 6.15 2.17 12.10
N SER A 85 6.18 1.01 11.46
CA SER A 85 6.13 -0.29 12.11
C SER A 85 7.54 -0.88 12.20
N ARG A 86 7.76 -1.73 13.21
CA ARG A 86 9.01 -2.47 13.39
C ARG A 86 8.69 -3.95 13.40
N SER A 87 8.40 -4.48 12.21
CA SER A 87 8.23 -5.93 12.00
C SER A 87 9.38 -6.46 11.13
N PRO A 88 9.86 -7.70 11.37
CA PRO A 88 10.86 -8.34 10.52
C PRO A 88 10.44 -8.39 9.04
N GLU A 89 9.14 -8.57 8.77
CA GLU A 89 8.57 -8.64 7.44
C GLU A 89 8.68 -7.29 6.71
N LEU A 90 8.38 -6.19 7.40
CA LEU A 90 8.57 -4.86 6.84
C LEU A 90 10.04 -4.53 6.63
N GLN A 91 10.91 -4.93 7.55
CA GLN A 91 12.35 -4.74 7.36
C GLN A 91 12.84 -5.45 6.10
N LYS A 92 12.43 -6.72 5.87
CA LYS A 92 12.77 -7.45 4.66
C LYS A 92 12.24 -6.76 3.41
N LEU A 93 10.99 -6.28 3.42
CA LEU A 93 10.42 -5.55 2.29
C LEU A 93 11.21 -4.26 1.99
N LEU A 94 11.66 -3.55 3.02
CA LEU A 94 12.49 -2.35 2.86
C LEU A 94 13.88 -2.68 2.28
N GLU A 95 14.48 -3.80 2.67
CA GLU A 95 15.72 -4.30 2.10
C GLU A 95 15.53 -4.64 0.61
N ASP A 96 14.45 -5.35 0.27
CA ASP A 96 14.09 -5.68 -1.12
C ASP A 96 13.85 -4.41 -1.96
N ALA A 97 13.09 -3.44 -1.41
CA ALA A 97 12.85 -2.16 -2.06
C ALA A 97 14.16 -1.40 -2.33
N ASN A 98 15.09 -1.39 -1.36
CA ASN A 98 16.39 -0.76 -1.51
C ASN A 98 17.26 -1.47 -2.56
N HIS A 99 17.27 -2.81 -2.62
CA HIS A 99 17.98 -3.55 -3.66
C HIS A 99 17.44 -3.32 -5.07
N LEU A 100 16.15 -2.97 -5.19
CA LEU A 100 15.46 -2.71 -6.44
C LEU A 100 15.41 -1.21 -6.82
N ASP A 101 16.14 -0.36 -6.10
CA ASP A 101 16.16 1.11 -6.27
C ASP A 101 14.76 1.76 -6.18
N VAL A 102 13.87 1.20 -5.36
CA VAL A 102 12.53 1.73 -5.11
C VAL A 102 12.62 2.81 -4.02
N VAL A 103 12.06 3.99 -4.30
CA VAL A 103 12.07 5.10 -3.34
C VAL A 103 11.01 4.87 -2.27
N VAL A 104 11.43 4.67 -1.03
CA VAL A 104 10.52 4.52 0.11
C VAL A 104 10.11 5.88 0.65
N ILE A 105 8.80 6.13 0.75
CA ILE A 105 8.24 7.40 1.23
C ILE A 105 7.21 7.15 2.33
N HIS A 106 7.45 7.73 3.50
CA HIS A 106 6.46 7.78 4.57
C HIS A 106 5.46 8.89 4.30
N ARG A 107 4.20 8.49 4.10
CA ARG A 107 3.07 9.37 3.82
C ARG A 107 2.28 9.62 5.09
N LYS A 108 1.78 10.85 5.25
CA LYS A 108 1.03 11.28 6.45
C LYS A 108 -0.12 12.21 6.10
N ALA A 109 -1.04 12.36 7.05
CA ALA A 109 -2.18 13.25 6.92
C ALA A 109 -1.74 14.66 6.47
N GLY A 110 -2.35 15.14 5.38
CA GLY A 110 -2.04 16.42 4.76
C GLY A 110 -1.22 16.32 3.47
N ASP A 111 -0.53 15.20 3.24
CA ASP A 111 0.16 14.97 1.97
C ASP A 111 -0.86 14.92 0.82
N SER A 112 -0.49 15.52 -0.31
CA SER A 112 -1.29 15.57 -1.54
C SER A 112 -0.40 15.23 -2.72
N ILE A 113 -0.73 14.14 -3.40
CA ILE A 113 0.05 13.59 -4.50
C ILE A 113 -0.77 13.75 -5.79
N GLU A 114 -0.13 14.29 -6.83
CA GLU A 114 -0.65 14.29 -8.19
C GLU A 114 -0.38 12.92 -8.81
N LEU A 115 -1.42 12.31 -9.38
CA LEU A 115 -1.33 11.00 -10.00
C LEU A 115 -2.03 11.05 -11.35
N GLY A 116 -1.36 11.65 -12.34
CA GLY A 116 -1.82 11.71 -13.73
C GLY A 116 -3.27 12.15 -13.84
N GLY A 117 -3.55 13.38 -13.43
CA GLY A 117 -4.84 14.06 -13.51
C GLY A 117 -5.77 13.77 -12.33
N SER A 118 -5.41 12.78 -11.50
CA SER A 118 -6.07 12.49 -10.22
C SER A 118 -5.26 13.07 -9.07
N THR A 119 -5.91 13.30 -7.93
CA THR A 119 -5.24 13.69 -6.69
C THR A 119 -5.46 12.62 -5.63
N VAL A 120 -4.37 12.14 -5.03
CA VAL A 120 -4.39 11.26 -3.86
C VAL A 120 -4.06 12.10 -2.63
N ARG A 121 -5.03 12.25 -1.72
CA ARG A 121 -4.84 12.96 -0.46
C ARG A 121 -4.78 11.98 0.69
N ILE A 122 -3.73 12.09 1.50
CA ILE A 122 -3.54 11.25 2.68
C ILE A 122 -4.29 11.88 3.85
N LEU A 123 -5.14 11.10 4.50
CA LEU A 123 -6.00 11.54 5.61
C LEU A 123 -5.49 11.03 6.97
N ALA A 124 -4.82 9.87 6.98
CA ALA A 124 -4.19 9.26 8.15
C ALA A 124 -2.94 8.49 7.71
N PRO A 125 -1.94 8.26 8.60
CA PRO A 125 -1.92 8.63 10.02
C PRO A 125 -1.66 10.12 10.27
N THR A 126 -2.11 10.63 11.41
CA THR A 126 -1.87 12.02 11.83
C THR A 126 -0.57 12.16 12.61
N PHE A 127 0.08 13.33 12.50
CA PHE A 127 1.32 13.59 13.22
C PHE A 127 1.07 14.01 14.69
N ASN A 128 1.77 13.38 15.63
CA ASN A 128 1.81 13.78 17.03
C ASN A 128 2.92 14.80 17.27
N LEU A 129 2.53 16.07 17.42
CA LEU A 129 3.48 17.16 17.72
C LEU A 129 4.16 16.99 19.09
N ALA A 130 3.53 16.33 20.07
CA ALA A 130 4.08 16.19 21.41
C ALA A 130 5.21 15.16 21.50
N THR A 131 5.14 14.10 20.68
CA THR A 131 6.14 13.03 20.64
C THR A 131 7.04 13.09 19.41
N ASN A 132 6.80 14.05 18.50
CA ASN A 132 7.47 14.16 17.20
C ASN A 132 7.41 12.85 16.39
N THR A 133 6.29 12.12 16.49
CA THR A 133 6.07 10.83 15.83
C THR A 133 4.66 10.77 15.24
N LEU A 134 4.39 9.86 14.30
CA LEU A 134 3.02 9.62 13.84
C LEU A 134 2.18 8.99 14.98
N ARG A 135 0.94 9.44 15.17
CA ARG A 135 0.02 8.86 16.16
C ARG A 135 -0.35 7.45 15.69
N LYS A 136 0.01 6.45 16.49
CA LYS A 136 -0.28 5.02 16.27
C LYS A 136 -1.75 4.60 16.45
N ASN A 137 -2.66 5.56 16.68
CA ASN A 137 -4.01 5.22 17.12
C ASN A 137 -4.93 4.71 15.99
N ASP A 138 -4.46 4.81 14.73
CA ASP A 138 -5.00 4.17 13.53
C ASP A 138 -3.81 4.04 12.55
N ASP A 139 -3.10 2.91 12.57
CA ASP A 139 -1.86 2.71 11.79
C ASP A 139 -2.09 2.61 10.28
N SER A 140 -3.36 2.59 9.84
CA SER A 140 -3.77 2.49 8.44
C SER A 140 -3.47 3.76 7.63
N LEU A 141 -2.86 3.60 6.46
CA LEU A 141 -2.76 4.66 5.46
C LEU A 141 -4.12 4.89 4.80
N VAL A 142 -4.84 5.90 5.28
CA VAL A 142 -6.15 6.29 4.73
C VAL A 142 -5.96 7.29 3.60
N MET A 143 -6.54 7.02 2.44
CA MET A 143 -6.36 7.81 1.23
C MET A 143 -7.69 8.19 0.60
N LYS A 144 -7.84 9.47 0.24
CA LYS A 144 -8.93 9.93 -0.63
C LYS A 144 -8.39 10.21 -2.03
N ILE A 145 -8.92 9.50 -3.01
CA ILE A 145 -8.63 9.73 -4.43
C ILE A 145 -9.72 10.62 -5.01
N SER A 146 -9.34 11.65 -5.74
CA SER A 146 -10.29 12.57 -6.41
C SER A 146 -9.92 12.76 -7.88
N PHE A 147 -10.94 12.76 -8.74
CA PHE A 147 -10.85 13.11 -10.16
C PHE A 147 -12.11 13.89 -10.57
N GLY A 148 -11.92 15.14 -11.00
CA GLY A 148 -13.05 16.03 -11.29
C GLY A 148 -13.98 16.21 -10.09
N GLN A 149 -15.25 15.83 -10.24
CA GLN A 149 -16.26 15.87 -9.17
C GLN A 149 -16.43 14.53 -8.44
N THR A 150 -15.67 13.50 -8.82
CA THR A 150 -15.77 12.15 -8.25
C THR A 150 -14.64 11.89 -7.27
N SER A 151 -14.94 11.19 -6.18
CA SER A 151 -13.91 10.73 -5.24
C SER A 151 -14.21 9.36 -4.65
N ALA A 152 -13.16 8.61 -4.35
CA ALA A 152 -13.20 7.35 -3.62
C ALA A 152 -12.37 7.49 -2.33
N LEU A 153 -12.78 6.82 -1.27
CA LEU A 153 -12.08 6.76 0.01
C LEU A 153 -11.62 5.32 0.25
N LEU A 154 -10.33 5.15 0.49
CA LEU A 154 -9.70 3.89 0.86
C LEU A 154 -9.29 4.00 2.33
N GLU A 155 -10.01 3.29 3.21
CA GLU A 155 -9.81 3.37 4.67
C GLU A 155 -8.79 2.33 5.18
N GLY A 156 -8.33 1.42 4.32
CA GLY A 156 -7.58 0.23 4.74
C GLY A 156 -8.39 -0.58 5.77
N ASP A 157 -7.69 -1.31 6.64
CA ASP A 157 -8.28 -2.10 7.73
C ASP A 157 -8.59 -1.23 8.97
N ALA A 158 -9.11 0.00 8.77
CA ALA A 158 -9.53 0.86 9.88
C ALA A 158 -10.75 0.26 10.60
N GLU A 159 -10.52 -0.66 11.53
CA GLU A 159 -11.57 -1.15 12.40
C GLU A 159 -12.06 -0.03 13.32
N ARG A 160 -13.32 0.34 13.14
CA ARG A 160 -14.04 1.27 14.02
C ARG A 160 -13.91 0.79 15.46
N GLY A 161 -13.07 1.45 16.25
CA GLY A 161 -12.88 1.19 17.68
C GLY A 161 -14.24 1.08 18.38
N ARG A 162 -14.66 -0.16 18.64
CA ARG A 162 -15.91 -0.44 19.33
C ARG A 162 -15.70 -0.11 20.79
N LYS A 163 -15.98 1.14 21.17
CA LYS A 163 -16.10 1.54 22.57
C LYS A 163 -17.12 0.62 23.24
N LYS A 164 -16.66 -0.18 24.21
CA LYS A 164 -17.52 -0.72 25.26
C LYS A 164 -17.89 0.40 26.22
#